data_AF-D4CXD5-F1
#
_entry.id   AF-D4CXD5-F1
#
_cell.length_a   1.000
_cell.length_b   1.000
_cell.length_c   1.000
_cell.angle_alpha   90.00
_cell.angle_beta   90.00
_cell.angle_gamma   90.00
#
_symmetry.space_group_name_H-M   'P 1'
#
loop_
_entity.id
_entity.type
_entity.pdbx_description
1 polymer ?
#
loop_
_entity_poly.entity_id
_entity_poly.type
_entity_poly.pdbx_seq_one_letter_code
_entity_poly.pdbx_strand_id
1 'polypeptide(L)'
;MKDKVNCKGFTKKIKTYFVGNKCHNKLDNLITLSRSNNDEYDSVMDYLFYVVLNLTPEQYLNSIELNDYEPDEDEIKTLNENFFNYKQKVKLSSELNEQLNKMVSYIREKAVNEKRIEKIGNKYIPNEYYNMYYLQKKMFLFYKENKELK
;
A
#
# COMPACT_ATOMS: atom_id res chain seq x y z
N MET A 1 21.08 6.39 -23.73
CA MET A 1 21.37 5.41 -22.66
C MET A 1 20.30 5.59 -21.60
N LYS A 2 19.51 4.55 -21.30
CA LYS A 2 18.58 4.57 -20.16
C LYS A 2 19.38 4.12 -18.95
N ASP A 3 19.54 4.99 -17.97
CA ASP A 3 20.18 4.63 -16.70
C ASP A 3 19.35 3.53 -16.04
N LYS A 4 19.89 2.31 -16.04
CA LYS A 4 19.29 1.16 -15.35
C LYS A 4 19.54 1.34 -13.85
N VAL A 5 18.50 1.71 -13.12
CA VAL A 5 18.51 1.70 -11.66
C VAL A 5 18.59 0.24 -11.21
N ASN A 6 19.66 -0.09 -10.47
CA ASN A 6 19.96 -1.45 -10.04
C ASN A 6 19.11 -1.81 -8.81
N CYS A 7 17.89 -2.29 -9.03
CA CYS A 7 17.00 -2.77 -7.98
C CYS A 7 17.21 -4.29 -7.82
N LYS A 8 17.87 -4.71 -6.72
CA LYS A 8 18.00 -6.12 -6.37
C LYS A 8 16.61 -6.78 -6.30
N GLY A 9 16.49 -7.91 -7.01
CA GLY A 9 15.20 -8.46 -7.40
C GLY A 9 14.30 -8.88 -6.23
N PHE A 10 13.01 -8.75 -6.48
CA PHE A 10 11.93 -9.01 -5.53
C PHE A 10 11.38 -10.42 -5.73
N THR A 11 11.03 -11.06 -4.61
CA THR A 11 10.23 -12.28 -4.58
C THR A 11 8.90 -11.95 -3.89
N LYS A 12 7.77 -11.99 -4.62
CA LYS A 12 6.44 -11.78 -4.03
C LYS A 12 5.32 -12.48 -4.80
N LYS A 13 4.47 -13.17 -4.05
CA LYS A 13 3.18 -13.75 -4.46
C LYS A 13 2.06 -12.69 -4.48
N ILE A 14 1.13 -12.81 -5.42
CA ILE A 14 -0.08 -11.97 -5.61
C ILE A 14 -1.27 -12.48 -4.77
N LYS A 15 -2.14 -11.58 -4.29
CA LYS A 15 -3.61 -11.82 -4.16
C LYS A 15 -4.42 -10.54 -3.87
N THR A 16 -5.61 -10.42 -4.48
CA THR A 16 -6.67 -9.44 -4.14
C THR A 16 -8.06 -10.09 -4.29
N TYR A 17 -9.01 -9.88 -3.36
CA TYR A 17 -10.46 -10.11 -3.59
C TYR A 17 -11.35 -9.18 -2.74
N PHE A 18 -12.55 -8.85 -3.24
CA PHE A 18 -13.61 -8.06 -2.56
C PHE A 18 -14.95 -8.82 -2.56
N VAL A 19 -15.61 -8.93 -1.41
CA VAL A 19 -17.05 -9.28 -1.31
C VAL A 19 -17.80 -8.35 -0.34
N GLY A 20 -18.74 -7.57 -0.91
CA GLY A 20 -20.08 -7.31 -0.35
C GLY A 20 -20.26 -6.47 0.93
N ASN A 21 -20.59 -5.19 0.74
CA ASN A 21 -21.38 -4.29 1.60
C ASN A 21 -22.17 -4.94 2.76
N LYS A 22 -21.82 -4.59 4.02
CA LYS A 22 -22.74 -4.20 5.10
C LYS A 22 -21.96 -3.81 6.36
N CYS A 23 -22.42 -2.73 7.00
CA CYS A 23 -21.99 -2.17 8.29
C CYS A 23 -20.70 -1.38 8.26
N HIS A 24 -20.76 -0.03 8.26
CA HIS A 24 -19.70 0.82 8.81
C HIS A 24 -20.22 2.20 9.24
N ASN A 25 -21.32 2.26 10.00
CA ASN A 25 -21.76 3.51 10.64
C ASN A 25 -21.03 3.83 11.96
N LYS A 26 -20.02 3.04 12.35
CA LYS A 26 -19.17 3.23 13.53
C LYS A 26 -17.75 2.68 13.30
N LEU A 27 -17.05 3.20 12.29
CA LEU A 27 -15.62 2.90 12.10
C LEU A 27 -14.78 3.95 12.82
N ASP A 28 -14.30 3.62 14.01
CA ASP A 28 -13.49 4.55 14.81
C ASP A 28 -12.05 4.73 14.27
N ASN A 29 -11.54 3.82 13.40
CA ASN A 29 -10.25 3.95 12.68
C ASN A 29 -10.02 2.80 11.65
N LEU A 30 -9.06 2.95 10.71
CA LEU A 30 -8.73 1.93 9.67
C LEU A 30 -8.20 0.59 10.24
N ILE A 31 -7.69 0.54 11.48
CA ILE A 31 -7.36 -0.74 12.13
C ILE A 31 -8.62 -1.50 12.54
N THR A 32 -9.68 -0.82 12.95
CA THR A 32 -10.94 -1.49 13.30
C THR A 32 -11.58 -2.15 12.08
N LEU A 33 -11.40 -1.56 10.90
CA LEU A 33 -11.69 -2.14 9.58
C LEU A 33 -10.99 -3.50 9.36
N SER A 34 -9.75 -3.64 9.86
CA SER A 34 -8.98 -4.88 9.71
C SER A 34 -9.42 -6.04 10.60
N ARG A 35 -10.29 -5.76 11.57
CA ARG A 35 -10.78 -6.77 12.53
C ARG A 35 -12.18 -7.26 12.20
N SER A 36 -12.90 -6.56 11.30
CA SER A 36 -14.27 -6.90 10.92
C SER A 36 -14.39 -7.65 9.60
N ASN A 37 -13.44 -7.50 8.68
CA ASN A 37 -13.42 -8.23 7.39
C ASN A 37 -11.98 -8.34 6.86
N ASN A 38 -11.48 -9.57 6.67
CA ASN A 38 -10.09 -9.80 6.23
C ASN A 38 -9.83 -9.17 4.84
N ASP A 39 -10.82 -9.20 3.95
CA ASP A 39 -10.69 -8.70 2.58
C ASP A 39 -10.48 -7.18 2.51
N GLU A 40 -11.13 -6.42 3.40
CA GLU A 40 -10.99 -4.96 3.45
C GLU A 40 -9.61 -4.55 3.97
N TYR A 41 -9.05 -5.32 4.92
CA TYR A 41 -7.69 -5.11 5.40
C TYR A 41 -6.65 -5.31 4.30
N ASP A 42 -6.74 -6.43 3.60
CA ASP A 42 -5.80 -6.78 2.54
C ASP A 42 -5.86 -5.73 1.42
N SER A 43 -7.06 -5.25 1.10
CA SER A 43 -7.26 -4.17 0.14
C SER A 43 -6.64 -2.83 0.58
N VAL A 44 -6.76 -2.46 1.86
CA VAL A 44 -6.11 -1.25 2.43
C VAL A 44 -4.59 -1.41 2.38
N MET A 45 -4.07 -2.58 2.74
CA MET A 45 -2.64 -2.90 2.72
C MET A 45 -2.06 -2.79 1.31
N ASP A 46 -2.73 -3.38 0.33
CA ASP A 46 -2.33 -3.29 -1.08
C ASP A 46 -2.36 -1.84 -1.57
N TYR A 47 -3.44 -1.11 -1.29
CA TYR A 47 -3.54 0.30 -1.65
C TYR A 47 -2.39 1.13 -1.05
N LEU A 48 -2.15 0.98 0.26
CA LEU A 48 -1.08 1.69 0.97
C LEU A 48 0.30 1.37 0.42
N PHE A 49 0.55 0.11 0.06
CA PHE A 49 1.83 -0.33 -0.48
C PHE A 49 2.25 0.52 -1.67
N TYR A 50 1.35 0.71 -2.64
CA TYR A 50 1.61 1.46 -3.87
C TYR A 50 1.55 2.99 -3.65
N VAL A 51 0.60 3.49 -2.84
CA VAL A 51 0.45 4.93 -2.62
C VAL A 51 1.61 5.54 -1.82
N VAL A 52 2.18 4.80 -0.88
CA VAL A 52 3.41 5.24 -0.18
C VAL A 52 4.53 5.49 -1.20
N LEU A 53 4.62 4.65 -2.23
CA LEU A 53 5.63 4.76 -3.28
C LEU A 53 5.33 5.83 -4.34
N ASN A 54 4.10 6.37 -4.33
CA ASN A 54 3.57 7.21 -5.40
C ASN A 54 3.63 6.53 -6.77
N LEU A 55 3.23 5.26 -6.80
CA LEU A 55 3.17 4.42 -8.00
C LEU A 55 1.79 3.77 -8.12
N THR A 56 1.38 3.42 -9.33
CA THR A 56 0.34 2.40 -9.55
C THR A 56 0.95 1.00 -9.48
N PRO A 57 0.15 -0.07 -9.33
CA PRO A 57 0.64 -1.45 -9.42
C PRO A 57 1.48 -1.72 -10.67
N GLU A 58 0.98 -1.33 -11.85
CA GLU A 58 1.72 -1.48 -13.11
C GLU A 58 3.03 -0.69 -13.12
N GLN A 59 3.03 0.57 -12.64
CA GLN A 59 4.26 1.35 -12.57
C GLN A 59 5.29 0.73 -11.63
N TYR A 60 4.83 0.12 -10.53
CA TYR A 60 5.67 -0.60 -9.60
C TYR A 60 6.28 -1.84 -10.26
N LEU A 61 5.46 -2.70 -10.88
CA LEU A 61 5.93 -3.93 -11.53
C LEU A 61 6.92 -3.62 -12.67
N ASN A 62 6.70 -2.56 -13.42
CA ASN A 62 7.63 -2.08 -14.45
C ASN A 62 8.94 -1.47 -13.90
N SER A 63 9.04 -1.24 -12.59
CA SER A 63 10.19 -0.59 -11.95
C SER A 63 11.08 -1.53 -11.14
N ILE A 64 10.69 -2.79 -11.00
CA ILE A 64 11.42 -3.82 -10.25
C ILE A 64 11.78 -5.00 -11.15
N GLU A 65 12.87 -5.69 -10.80
CA GLU A 65 13.15 -7.00 -11.38
C GLU A 65 12.45 -8.07 -10.54
N LEU A 66 11.67 -8.92 -11.21
CA LEU A 66 10.93 -10.02 -10.60
C LEU A 66 11.70 -11.31 -10.84
N ASN A 67 12.17 -11.94 -9.76
CA ASN A 67 13.04 -13.12 -9.87
C ASN A 67 12.29 -14.44 -9.94
N ASP A 68 11.12 -14.51 -9.27
CA ASP A 68 10.39 -15.77 -9.06
C ASP A 68 9.02 -15.80 -9.76
N TYR A 69 8.56 -14.66 -10.27
CA TYR A 69 7.18 -14.50 -10.73
C TYR A 69 7.02 -13.31 -11.65
N GLU A 70 6.66 -13.55 -12.91
CA GLU A 70 6.30 -12.50 -13.86
C GLU A 70 4.78 -12.51 -14.04
N PRO A 71 4.04 -11.49 -13.54
CA PRO A 71 2.59 -11.42 -13.72
C PRO A 71 2.24 -11.25 -15.19
N ASP A 72 1.17 -11.92 -15.61
CA ASP A 72 0.63 -11.71 -16.95
C ASP A 72 -0.14 -10.38 -17.05
N GLU A 73 -0.48 -10.00 -18.29
CA GLU A 73 -1.17 -8.72 -18.57
C GLU A 73 -2.54 -8.61 -17.86
N ASP A 74 -3.28 -9.71 -17.74
CA ASP A 74 -4.61 -9.74 -17.13
C ASP A 74 -4.51 -9.56 -15.60
N GLU A 75 -3.48 -10.13 -14.97
CA GLU A 75 -3.17 -9.91 -13.56
C GLU A 75 -2.78 -8.46 -13.27
N ILE A 76 -1.92 -7.87 -14.10
CA ILE A 76 -1.52 -6.46 -13.99
C ILE A 76 -2.74 -5.56 -14.11
N LYS A 77 -3.59 -5.83 -15.11
CA LYS A 77 -4.84 -5.10 -15.33
C LYS A 77 -5.77 -5.20 -14.12
N THR A 78 -5.97 -6.40 -13.60
CA THR A 78 -6.83 -6.64 -12.42
C THR A 78 -6.30 -5.89 -11.19
N LEU A 79 -4.99 -5.91 -10.94
CA LEU A 79 -4.36 -5.19 -9.84
C LEU A 79 -4.55 -3.67 -9.97
N ASN A 80 -4.31 -3.12 -11.16
CA ASN A 80 -4.53 -1.71 -11.46
C ASN A 80 -6.01 -1.31 -11.27
N GLU A 81 -6.94 -2.09 -11.80
CA GLU A 81 -8.37 -1.85 -11.66
C GLU A 81 -8.77 -1.85 -10.18
N ASN A 82 -8.30 -2.82 -9.39
CA ASN A 82 -8.56 -2.87 -7.95
C ASN A 82 -8.00 -1.65 -7.22
N PHE A 83 -6.78 -1.21 -7.58
CA PHE A 83 -6.15 -0.02 -7.01
C PHE A 83 -6.96 1.26 -7.27
N PHE A 84 -7.39 1.50 -8.50
CA PHE A 84 -8.20 2.68 -8.83
C PHE A 84 -9.62 2.59 -8.25
N ASN A 85 -10.20 1.39 -8.25
CA ASN A 85 -11.52 1.14 -7.69
C ASN A 85 -11.54 1.29 -6.17
N TYR A 86 -10.42 1.10 -5.46
CA TYR A 86 -10.38 1.22 -4.00
C TYR A 86 -10.93 2.56 -3.52
N LYS A 87 -10.44 3.69 -4.05
CA LYS A 87 -10.94 5.02 -3.68
C LYS A 87 -12.39 5.29 -4.11
N GLN A 88 -12.85 4.65 -5.18
CA GLN A 88 -14.21 4.84 -5.68
C GLN A 88 -15.25 4.00 -4.92
N LYS A 89 -14.89 2.76 -4.57
CA LYS A 89 -15.76 1.78 -3.90
C LYS A 89 -15.75 1.96 -2.39
N VAL A 90 -14.58 2.20 -1.80
CA VAL A 90 -14.45 2.48 -0.38
C VAL A 90 -14.73 3.96 -0.18
N LYS A 91 -16.01 4.31 -0.02
CA LYS A 91 -16.47 5.66 0.34
C LYS A 91 -16.05 5.98 1.78
N LEU A 92 -14.75 6.17 2.00
CA LEU A 92 -14.19 6.58 3.28
C LEU A 92 -14.75 7.96 3.65
N SER A 93 -15.05 8.15 4.94
CA SER A 93 -15.39 9.48 5.46
C SER A 93 -14.22 10.45 5.27
N SER A 94 -14.47 11.75 5.42
CA SER A 94 -13.43 12.79 5.42
C SER A 94 -12.31 12.46 6.41
N GLU A 95 -12.68 12.03 7.61
CA GLU A 95 -11.76 11.72 8.71
C GLU A 95 -10.89 10.51 8.37
N LEU A 96 -11.47 9.45 7.81
CA LEU A 96 -10.72 8.25 7.42
C LEU A 96 -9.77 8.54 6.25
N ASN A 97 -10.16 9.39 5.30
CA ASN A 97 -9.26 9.84 4.23
C ASN A 97 -8.09 10.65 4.79
N GLU A 98 -8.34 11.54 5.75
CA GLU A 98 -7.28 12.31 6.40
C GLU A 98 -6.31 11.40 7.17
N GLN A 99 -6.84 10.43 7.93
CA GLN A 99 -6.03 9.42 8.61
C GLN A 99 -5.16 8.62 7.63
N LEU A 100 -5.74 8.21 6.49
CA LEU A 100 -5.01 7.49 5.44
C LEU A 100 -3.86 8.34 4.88
N ASN A 101 -4.10 9.62 4.59
CA ASN A 101 -3.07 10.54 4.09
C ASN A 101 -1.95 10.78 5.12
N LYS A 102 -2.30 10.92 6.40
CA LYS A 102 -1.34 11.01 7.50
C LYS A 102 -0.50 9.74 7.60
N MET A 103 -1.12 8.58 7.49
CA MET A 103 -0.44 7.29 7.52
C MET A 103 0.51 7.12 6.33
N VAL A 104 0.09 7.46 5.11
CA VAL A 104 0.95 7.45 3.91
C VAL A 104 2.20 8.31 4.14
N SER A 105 2.02 9.52 4.66
CA SER A 105 3.12 10.45 4.92
C SER A 105 4.07 9.90 5.99
N TYR A 106 3.51 9.37 7.08
CA TYR A 106 4.26 8.75 8.17
C TYR A 106 5.10 7.56 7.70
N ILE A 107 4.49 6.61 7.00
CA ILE A 107 5.16 5.38 6.54
C ILE A 107 6.27 5.74 5.56
N ARG A 108 6.01 6.68 4.64
CA ARG A 108 6.98 7.17 3.66
C ARG A 108 8.18 7.81 4.35
N GLU A 109 7.95 8.69 5.32
CA GLU A 109 9.03 9.33 6.08
C GLU A 109 9.91 8.29 6.79
N LYS A 110 9.30 7.34 7.51
CA LYS A 110 10.04 6.24 8.16
C LYS A 110 10.82 5.41 7.14
N ALA A 111 10.21 5.10 6.00
CA ALA A 111 10.83 4.26 4.97
C ALA A 111 12.03 4.95 4.31
N VAL A 112 11.98 6.27 4.10
CA VAL A 112 13.12 7.06 3.62
C VAL A 112 14.24 7.07 4.67
N ASN A 113 13.90 7.38 5.92
CA ASN A 113 14.88 7.44 7.02
C ASN A 113 15.56 6.09 7.28
N GLU A 114 14.81 5.00 7.14
CA GLU A 114 15.29 3.62 7.30
C GLU A 114 15.90 3.04 6.02
N LYS A 115 16.07 3.86 4.97
CA LYS A 115 16.64 3.48 3.66
C LYS A 115 15.96 2.25 3.05
N ARG A 116 14.64 2.15 3.20
CA ARG A 116 13.78 1.12 2.59
C ARG A 116 13.28 1.54 1.23
N ILE A 117 13.08 2.86 1.05
CA ILE A 117 12.70 3.48 -0.22
C ILE A 117 13.62 4.66 -0.49
N GLU A 118 13.86 4.95 -1.77
CA GLU A 118 14.63 6.10 -2.23
C GLU A 118 13.75 7.00 -3.10
N LYS A 119 13.83 8.32 -2.89
CA LYS A 119 13.04 9.27 -3.67
C LYS A 119 13.74 9.58 -4.99
N ILE A 120 13.06 9.33 -6.11
CA ILE A 120 13.51 9.67 -7.46
C ILE A 120 12.44 10.53 -8.13
N GLY A 121 12.70 11.83 -8.25
CA GLY A 121 11.72 12.80 -8.73
C GLY A 121 10.48 12.84 -7.83
N ASN A 122 9.32 12.53 -8.40
CA ASN A 122 8.04 12.42 -7.67
C ASN A 122 7.74 11.00 -7.16
N LYS A 123 8.55 10.00 -7.50
CA LYS A 123 8.32 8.59 -7.16
C LYS A 123 9.26 8.14 -6.04
N TYR A 124 8.94 6.99 -5.44
CA TYR A 124 9.83 6.32 -4.49
C TYR A 124 10.10 4.90 -4.98
N ILE A 125 11.37 4.54 -5.07
CA ILE A 125 11.82 3.22 -5.50
C ILE A 125 12.14 2.39 -4.25
N PRO A 126 11.45 1.25 -4.05
CA PRO A 126 11.70 0.38 -2.90
C PRO A 126 12.87 -0.57 -3.14
N ASN A 127 13.52 -0.99 -2.05
CA ASN A 127 14.39 -2.17 -2.03
C ASN A 127 13.69 -3.38 -1.44
N GLU A 128 14.35 -4.54 -1.49
CA GLU A 128 13.85 -5.86 -1.01
C GLU A 128 13.25 -5.85 0.41
N TYR A 129 13.62 -4.88 1.25
CA TYR A 129 13.12 -4.78 2.62
C TYR A 129 11.85 -3.92 2.78
N TYR A 130 11.42 -3.22 1.75
CA TYR A 130 10.10 -2.59 1.70
C TYR A 130 9.07 -3.62 1.21
N ASN A 131 8.45 -4.33 2.16
CA ASN A 131 7.49 -5.40 1.90
C ASN A 131 6.24 -5.25 2.79
N MET A 132 5.24 -6.13 2.63
CA MET A 132 4.00 -6.04 3.42
C MET A 132 4.23 -6.16 4.93
N TYR A 133 5.23 -6.94 5.34
CA TYR A 133 5.57 -7.07 6.76
C TYR A 133 6.07 -5.74 7.33
N TYR A 134 6.94 -5.04 6.59
CA TYR A 134 7.35 -3.68 6.95
C TYR A 134 6.15 -2.73 7.03
N LEU A 135 5.29 -2.74 6.00
CA LEU A 135 4.11 -1.86 5.93
C LEU A 135 3.19 -2.08 7.13
N GLN A 136 2.87 -3.34 7.42
CA GLN A 136 2.03 -3.75 8.55
C GLN A 136 2.61 -3.25 9.88
N LYS A 137 3.93 -3.44 10.10
CA LYS A 137 4.61 -2.96 11.31
C LYS A 137 4.51 -1.44 11.45
N LYS A 138 4.63 -0.68 10.36
CA LYS A 138 4.51 0.79 10.41
C LYS A 138 3.08 1.27 10.60
N MET A 139 2.09 0.56 10.07
CA MET A 139 0.69 0.85 10.39
C MET A 139 0.43 0.66 11.88
N PHE A 140 0.83 -0.46 12.48
CA PHE A 140 0.68 -0.68 13.92
C PHE A 140 1.38 0.40 14.75
N LEU A 141 2.59 0.80 14.35
CA LEU A 141 3.35 1.84 15.04
C LEU A 141 2.66 3.21 14.94
N PHE A 142 2.18 3.58 13.75
CA PHE A 142 1.39 4.80 13.54
C PHE A 142 0.22 4.87 14.52
N TYR A 143 -0.56 3.79 14.65
CA TYR A 143 -1.68 3.77 15.58
C TYR A 143 -1.28 3.77 17.05
N LYS A 144 -0.16 3.13 17.41
CA LYS A 144 0.35 3.16 18.78
C LYS A 144 0.77 4.58 19.17
N GLU A 145 1.43 5.30 18.27
CA GLU A 145 1.94 6.65 18.48
C GLU A 145 0.83 7.72 18.39
N ASN A 146 -0.23 7.47 17.62
CA ASN A 146 -1.34 8.41 17.43
C ASN A 146 -2.60 8.07 18.25
N LYS A 147 -2.53 7.07 19.14
CA LYS A 147 -3.61 6.71 20.08
C LYS A 147 -3.94 7.80 21.10
N GLU A 148 -3.12 8.85 21.16
CA GLU A 148 -3.36 10.07 21.95
C GLU A 148 -4.24 11.10 21.24
N LEU A 149 -4.65 10.87 19.98
CA LEU A 149 -5.71 11.64 19.31
C LEU A 149 -7.09 11.15 19.79
N LYS A 150 -7.42 11.42 21.06
CA LYS A 150 -8.78 11.36 21.60
C LYS A 150 -9.32 12.76 21.81
#